data_AF-A0A3D1KLE2-F1
#
_entry.id   AF-A0A3D1KLE2-F1
#
_cell.length_a   1.000
_cell.length_b   1.000
_cell.length_c   1.000
_cell.angle_alpha   90.00
_cell.angle_beta   90.00
_cell.angle_gamma   90.00
#
_symmetry.space_group_name_H-M   'P 1'
#
loop_
_entity.id
_entity.type
_entity.pdbx_description
1 polymer ?
#
loop_
_entity_poly.entity_id
_entity_poly.type
_entity_poly.pdbx_seq_one_letter_code
_entity_poly.pdbx_strand_id
1 'polypeptide(L)'
;MKDSIKKIIIFLIILIAAVTVVLYFFPQLWLVPMLKLRFSPYKNPSVYALPISREVIASTVDLTGFDSVSYFGINFRSPWRNMREKNLSSNSVLLEFGNGNTVFLFSNKDQPTMLDALLGDDPKKAEQIRSMFGPEAIKTNYALQKLMLNTTPDDISIYQSKKEVVAKSILLILKPITVPWPTQVEPKIYNFITARKIKGFQYGDPWDGKVIIDFYNENDESGSMLINGLEITQNDIDFILATLELNYPPDTILNRR
;
A
#
# COMPACT_ATOMS: atom_id res chain seq x y z
N MET A 1 -36.11 50.77 7.39
CA MET A 1 -35.94 49.32 7.67
C MET A 1 -35.66 48.50 6.42
N LYS A 2 -36.48 48.61 5.36
CA LYS A 2 -36.37 47.85 4.10
C LYS A 2 -35.03 48.06 3.34
N ASP A 3 -34.53 49.28 3.29
CA ASP A 3 -33.25 49.60 2.62
C ASP A 3 -32.02 49.07 3.36
N SER A 4 -32.10 49.00 4.69
CA SER A 4 -31.03 48.41 5.51
C SER A 4 -30.92 46.90 5.27
N ILE A 5 -32.05 46.21 5.16
CA ILE A 5 -32.11 44.78 4.85
C ILE A 5 -31.55 44.52 3.44
N LYS A 6 -31.90 45.35 2.45
CA LYS A 6 -31.37 45.21 1.08
C LYS A 6 -29.85 45.38 1.01
N LYS A 7 -29.28 46.35 1.74
CA LYS A 7 -27.83 46.55 1.82
C LYS A 7 -27.12 45.37 2.48
N ILE A 8 -27.69 44.82 3.55
CA ILE A 8 -27.16 43.62 4.23
C ILE A 8 -27.14 42.43 3.27
N ILE A 9 -28.23 42.19 2.53
CA ILE A 9 -28.31 41.09 1.56
C ILE A 9 -27.26 41.25 0.45
N ILE A 10 -27.12 42.45 -0.12
CA ILE A 10 -26.12 42.71 -1.17
C ILE A 10 -24.69 42.47 -0.63
N PHE A 11 -24.39 42.96 0.58
CA PHE A 11 -23.10 42.72 1.22
C PHE A 11 -22.82 41.22 1.41
N LEU A 12 -23.83 40.47 1.86
CA LEU A 12 -23.71 39.02 2.08
C LEU A 12 -23.47 38.26 0.77
N ILE A 13 -24.13 38.65 -0.32
CA ILE A 13 -23.91 38.07 -1.66
C ILE A 13 -22.48 38.34 -2.13
N ILE A 14 -22.00 39.58 -1.98
CA ILE A 14 -20.62 39.94 -2.36
C ILE A 14 -19.61 39.14 -1.53
N LEU A 15 -19.86 38.98 -0.24
CA LEU A 15 -19.00 38.19 0.65
C LEU A 15 -18.96 36.71 0.24
N ILE A 16 -20.11 36.09 -0.04
CA ILE A 16 -20.19 34.71 -0.51
C ILE A 16 -19.47 34.53 -1.84
N ALA A 17 -19.65 35.46 -2.79
CA ALA A 17 -18.96 35.44 -4.07
C ALA A 17 -17.45 35.54 -3.88
N ALA A 18 -16.97 36.46 -3.03
CA ALA A 18 -15.56 36.61 -2.72
C ALA A 18 -14.96 35.34 -2.09
N VAL A 19 -15.64 34.74 -1.10
CA VAL A 19 -15.20 33.48 -0.48
C VAL A 19 -15.15 32.35 -1.51
N THR A 20 -16.15 32.24 -2.37
CA THR A 20 -16.20 31.21 -3.43
C THR A 20 -15.03 31.36 -4.40
N VAL A 21 -14.70 32.59 -4.82
CA VAL A 21 -13.55 32.88 -5.67
C VAL A 21 -12.25 32.48 -4.98
N VAL A 22 -12.08 32.83 -3.70
CA VAL A 22 -10.89 32.44 -2.94
C VAL A 22 -10.77 30.92 -2.84
N LEU A 23 -11.85 30.20 -2.53
CA LEU A 23 -11.82 28.73 -2.43
C LEU A 23 -11.59 28.04 -3.79
N TYR A 24 -12.01 28.66 -4.89
CA TYR A 24 -11.76 28.16 -6.24
C TYR A 24 -10.28 28.23 -6.62
N PHE A 25 -9.62 29.38 -6.35
CA PHE A 25 -8.21 29.57 -6.66
C PHE A 25 -7.27 28.93 -5.64
N PHE A 26 -7.70 28.79 -4.38
CA PHE A 26 -6.92 28.23 -3.28
C PHE A 26 -7.66 27.02 -2.65
N PRO A 27 -7.82 25.90 -3.39
CA PRO A 27 -8.56 24.74 -2.90
C PRO A 27 -7.94 24.12 -1.63
N GLN A 28 -6.64 24.34 -1.39
CA GLN A 28 -5.97 23.90 -0.17
C GLN A 28 -6.61 24.46 1.11
N LEU A 29 -7.25 25.64 1.07
CA LEU A 29 -7.89 26.27 2.23
C LEU A 29 -9.08 25.47 2.76
N TRP A 30 -9.76 24.69 1.91
CA TRP A 30 -10.87 23.82 2.36
C TRP A 30 -10.48 22.35 2.36
N LEU A 31 -9.66 21.91 1.40
CA LEU A 31 -9.27 20.50 1.25
C LEU A 31 -8.39 20.03 2.41
N VAL A 32 -7.40 20.83 2.85
CA VAL A 32 -6.51 20.45 3.95
C VAL A 32 -7.26 20.30 5.27
N PRO A 33 -8.09 21.27 5.73
CA PRO A 33 -8.90 21.08 6.93
C PRO A 33 -9.86 19.90 6.81
N MET A 34 -10.51 19.71 5.66
CA MET A 34 -11.39 18.57 5.42
C MET A 34 -10.65 17.22 5.59
N LEU A 35 -9.45 17.09 5.02
CA LEU A 35 -8.65 15.88 5.13
C LEU A 35 -8.16 15.63 6.55
N LYS A 36 -7.71 16.68 7.27
CA LYS A 36 -7.31 16.56 8.67
C LYS A 36 -8.48 16.16 9.58
N LEU A 37 -9.70 16.63 9.28
CA LEU A 37 -10.91 16.23 10.01
C LEU A 37 -11.39 14.81 9.67
N ARG A 38 -11.23 14.39 8.40
CA ARG A 38 -11.55 13.04 7.94
C ARG A 38 -10.58 12.01 8.52
N PHE A 39 -9.29 12.29 8.38
CA PHE A 39 -8.19 11.46 8.86
C PHE A 39 -7.61 11.97 10.17
N SER A 40 -8.47 12.41 11.10
CA SER A 40 -8.01 12.76 12.44
C SER A 40 -7.48 11.49 13.14
N PRO A 41 -6.46 11.59 14.01
CA PRO A 41 -5.86 10.42 14.66
C PRO A 41 -6.88 9.61 15.47
N TYR A 42 -7.90 10.29 16.03
CA TYR A 42 -9.00 9.65 16.76
C TYR A 42 -9.96 8.83 15.90
N LYS A 43 -10.06 9.13 14.60
CA LYS A 43 -10.98 8.45 13.67
C LYS A 43 -10.28 7.40 12.83
N ASN A 44 -9.03 7.66 12.45
CA ASN A 44 -8.26 6.85 11.53
C ASN A 44 -6.78 6.77 11.97
N PRO A 45 -6.47 6.11 13.09
CA PRO A 45 -5.09 5.98 13.57
C PRO A 45 -4.20 5.23 12.56
N SER A 46 -4.76 4.32 11.76
CA SER A 46 -4.03 3.59 10.72
C SER A 46 -3.39 4.44 9.63
N VAL A 47 -3.91 5.65 9.38
CA VAL A 47 -3.35 6.56 8.37
C VAL A 47 -2.08 7.26 8.89
N TYR A 48 -1.87 7.29 10.20
CA TYR A 48 -0.64 7.82 10.82
C TYR A 48 0.46 6.78 10.95
N ALA A 49 0.15 5.49 10.86
CA ALA A 49 1.14 4.43 10.97
C ALA A 49 2.24 4.58 9.90
N LEU A 50 3.49 4.57 10.36
CA LEU A 50 4.67 4.64 9.52
C LEU A 50 5.38 3.27 9.47
N PRO A 51 5.87 2.85 8.29
CA PRO A 51 6.64 1.62 8.19
C PRO A 51 7.94 1.69 9.00
N ILE A 52 8.18 0.67 9.83
CA ILE A 52 9.44 0.47 10.54
C ILE A 52 10.40 -0.27 9.59
N SER A 53 11.59 0.30 9.37
CA SER A 53 12.59 -0.32 8.49
C SER A 53 13.19 -1.58 9.13
N ARG A 54 13.33 -2.63 8.33
CA ARG A 54 13.83 -3.94 8.73
C ARG A 54 14.73 -4.52 7.64
N GLU A 55 15.86 -5.09 8.02
CA GLU A 55 16.65 -5.95 7.14
C GLU A 55 16.42 -7.40 7.53
N VAL A 56 16.11 -8.26 6.55
CA VAL A 56 15.97 -9.70 6.78
C VAL A 56 17.34 -10.34 6.63
N ILE A 57 17.97 -10.61 7.77
CA ILE A 57 19.33 -11.14 7.84
C ILE A 57 19.28 -12.66 7.66
N ALA A 58 19.63 -13.16 6.47
CA ALA A 58 19.60 -14.59 6.20
C ALA A 58 20.52 -15.43 7.10
N SER A 59 21.59 -14.84 7.65
CA SER A 59 22.54 -15.52 8.54
C SER A 59 22.04 -15.72 9.97
N THR A 60 20.96 -15.04 10.38
CA THR A 60 20.33 -15.24 11.69
C THR A 60 19.21 -16.26 11.65
N VAL A 61 18.94 -16.83 10.47
CA VAL A 61 17.87 -17.78 10.25
C VAL A 61 18.48 -19.14 9.95
N ASP A 62 18.10 -20.15 10.73
CA ASP A 62 18.43 -21.53 10.41
C ASP A 62 17.67 -21.96 9.16
N LEU A 63 18.38 -22.09 8.03
CA LEU A 63 17.81 -22.44 6.73
C LEU A 63 17.52 -23.96 6.59
N THR A 64 17.56 -24.76 7.66
CA THR A 64 17.05 -26.14 7.62
C THR A 64 15.51 -26.19 7.63
N GLY A 65 14.87 -25.52 6.67
CA GLY A 65 13.43 -25.65 6.47
C GLY A 65 13.04 -26.98 5.84
N PHE A 66 11.74 -27.20 5.69
CA PHE A 66 11.21 -28.50 5.28
C PHE A 66 10.78 -28.49 3.83
N ASP A 67 9.61 -27.91 3.55
CA ASP A 67 8.96 -28.04 2.26
C ASP A 67 9.32 -26.86 1.35
N SER A 68 9.70 -27.15 0.10
CA SER A 68 9.87 -26.12 -0.93
C SER A 68 8.50 -25.78 -1.52
N VAL A 69 8.18 -24.49 -1.56
CA VAL A 69 6.95 -23.95 -2.13
C VAL A 69 7.30 -23.27 -3.45
N SER A 70 6.58 -23.60 -4.52
CA SER A 70 6.78 -23.01 -5.85
C SER A 70 5.44 -22.92 -6.58
N TYR A 71 4.83 -21.74 -6.59
CA TYR A 71 3.59 -21.48 -7.34
C TYR A 71 3.66 -20.14 -8.04
N PHE A 72 3.18 -20.11 -9.28
CA PHE A 72 3.03 -18.88 -10.07
C PHE A 72 4.33 -18.09 -10.27
N GLY A 73 5.51 -18.72 -10.14
CA GLY A 73 6.80 -18.02 -10.18
C GLY A 73 7.25 -17.47 -8.82
N ILE A 74 6.48 -17.66 -7.75
CA ILE A 74 6.86 -17.33 -6.38
C ILE A 74 7.42 -18.58 -5.71
N ASN A 75 8.65 -18.51 -5.24
CA ASN A 75 9.36 -19.62 -4.61
C ASN A 75 9.83 -19.24 -3.20
N PHE A 76 9.64 -20.12 -2.23
CA PHE A 76 10.20 -19.97 -0.89
C PHE A 76 10.24 -21.34 -0.20
N ARG A 77 10.85 -21.41 0.99
CA ARG A 77 10.79 -22.60 1.84
C ARG A 77 9.87 -22.34 3.02
N SER A 78 9.13 -23.36 3.45
CA SER A 78 8.31 -23.28 4.64
C SER A 78 9.10 -23.68 5.90
N PRO A 79 8.95 -22.93 7.02
CA PRO A 79 9.43 -23.38 8.32
C PRO A 79 8.56 -24.49 8.92
N TRP A 80 7.41 -24.81 8.30
CA TRP A 80 6.46 -25.81 8.76
C TRP A 80 6.44 -27.05 7.86
N ARG A 81 5.90 -28.16 8.39
CA ARG A 81 5.83 -29.47 7.71
C ARG A 81 4.40 -29.83 7.31
N ASN A 82 4.30 -30.90 6.53
CA ASN A 82 3.04 -31.55 6.13
C ASN A 82 2.15 -30.59 5.33
N MET A 83 2.75 -29.88 4.37
CA MET A 83 2.02 -28.97 3.50
C MET A 83 0.96 -29.71 2.68
N ARG A 84 -0.25 -29.16 2.67
CA ARG A 84 -1.36 -29.53 1.78
C ARG A 84 -1.77 -28.30 0.99
N GLU A 85 -1.97 -28.46 -0.31
CA GLU A 85 -2.39 -27.38 -1.19
C GLU A 85 -3.89 -27.45 -1.51
N LYS A 86 -4.48 -26.28 -1.71
CA LYS A 86 -5.81 -26.12 -2.29
C LYS A 86 -5.77 -24.98 -3.29
N ASN A 87 -5.85 -25.32 -4.57
CA ASN A 87 -5.95 -24.35 -5.65
C ASN A 87 -7.31 -23.63 -5.57
N LEU A 88 -7.27 -22.30 -5.51
CA LEU A 88 -8.47 -21.46 -5.38
C LEU A 88 -8.80 -20.74 -6.69
N SER A 89 -7.77 -20.33 -7.43
CA SER A 89 -7.89 -19.75 -8.78
C SER A 89 -6.64 -20.05 -9.61
N SER A 90 -6.61 -19.54 -10.85
CA SER A 90 -5.44 -19.63 -11.73
C SER A 90 -4.20 -18.89 -11.23
N ASN A 91 -4.35 -17.99 -10.25
CA ASN A 91 -3.28 -17.16 -9.69
C ASN A 91 -3.25 -17.15 -8.15
N SER A 92 -3.98 -18.08 -7.50
CA SER A 92 -4.00 -18.17 -6.05
C SER A 92 -4.10 -19.60 -5.53
N VAL A 93 -3.37 -19.86 -4.44
CA VAL A 93 -3.33 -21.15 -3.75
C VAL A 93 -3.39 -20.93 -2.25
N LEU A 94 -4.14 -21.77 -1.55
CA LEU A 94 -4.09 -21.88 -0.10
C LEU A 94 -3.20 -23.07 0.27
N LEU A 95 -2.18 -22.81 1.08
CA LEU A 95 -1.29 -23.82 1.63
C LEU A 95 -1.64 -23.99 3.11
N GLU A 96 -1.98 -25.20 3.53
CA GLU A 96 -2.25 -25.57 4.91
C GLU A 96 -1.13 -26.46 5.44
N PHE A 97 -0.64 -26.18 6.64
CA PHE A 97 0.45 -26.93 7.26
C PHE A 97 -0.04 -27.78 8.43
N GLY A 98 0.76 -28.77 8.85
CA GLY A 98 0.36 -29.73 9.89
C GLY A 98 0.11 -29.12 11.27
N ASN A 99 0.66 -27.94 11.54
CA ASN A 99 0.43 -27.16 12.77
C ASN A 99 -0.80 -26.24 12.68
N GLY A 100 -1.56 -26.28 11.57
CA GLY A 100 -2.73 -25.43 11.35
C GLY A 100 -2.42 -24.04 10.81
N ASN A 101 -1.13 -23.69 10.63
CA ASN A 101 -0.77 -22.45 9.96
C ASN A 101 -1.15 -22.53 8.47
N THR A 102 -1.47 -21.39 7.89
CA THR A 102 -1.89 -21.27 6.49
C THR A 102 -1.15 -20.15 5.80
N VAL A 103 -0.85 -20.36 4.52
CA VAL A 103 -0.33 -19.33 3.61
C VAL A 103 -1.27 -19.26 2.42
N PHE A 104 -2.02 -18.19 2.30
CA PHE A 104 -2.74 -17.84 1.08
C PHE A 104 -1.80 -17.02 0.20
N LEU A 105 -1.39 -17.59 -0.92
CA LEU A 105 -0.45 -16.99 -1.86
C LEU A 105 -1.20 -16.48 -3.08
N PHE A 106 -0.89 -15.26 -3.50
CA PHE A 106 -1.51 -14.60 -4.64
C PHE A 106 -0.44 -13.97 -5.55
N SER A 107 -0.50 -14.29 -6.85
CA SER A 107 0.36 -13.67 -7.86
C SER A 107 -0.32 -12.45 -8.47
N ASN A 108 0.40 -11.32 -8.46
CA ASN A 108 -0.06 -10.07 -9.07
C ASN A 108 0.39 -9.92 -10.53
N LYS A 109 1.11 -10.90 -11.10
CA LYS A 109 1.76 -10.78 -12.42
C LYS A 109 0.80 -10.30 -13.53
N ASP A 110 -0.38 -10.90 -13.61
CA ASP A 110 -1.37 -10.61 -14.66
C ASP A 110 -2.47 -9.62 -14.22
N GLN A 111 -2.30 -8.99 -13.06
CA GLN A 111 -3.29 -8.07 -12.49
C GLN A 111 -2.85 -6.61 -12.70
N PRO A 112 -3.79 -5.68 -12.97
CA PRO A 112 -3.48 -4.26 -13.01
C PRO A 112 -2.85 -3.82 -11.69
N THR A 113 -1.70 -3.16 -11.76
CA THR A 113 -1.00 -2.71 -10.56
C THR A 113 -1.61 -1.42 -10.00
N MET A 114 -1.24 -1.04 -8.78
CA MET A 114 -1.67 0.23 -8.19
C MET A 114 -1.21 1.41 -9.04
N LEU A 115 0.00 1.33 -9.61
CA LEU A 115 0.53 2.35 -10.50
C LEU A 115 -0.25 2.42 -11.82
N ASP A 116 -0.61 1.28 -12.41
CA ASP A 116 -1.43 1.23 -13.63
C ASP A 116 -2.81 1.84 -13.39
N ALA A 117 -3.45 1.48 -12.27
CA ALA A 117 -4.75 2.04 -11.88
C ALA A 117 -4.68 3.55 -11.63
N LEU A 118 -3.56 4.04 -11.09
CA LEU A 118 -3.35 5.46 -10.86
C LEU A 118 -3.14 6.23 -12.17
N LEU A 119 -2.30 5.72 -13.07
CA LEU A 119 -1.94 6.40 -14.32
C LEU A 119 -3.05 6.30 -15.39
N GLY A 120 -3.74 5.17 -15.44
CA GLY A 120 -4.74 4.84 -16.46
C GLY A 120 -4.17 4.77 -17.88
N ASP A 121 -5.06 4.64 -18.86
CA ASP A 121 -4.67 4.41 -20.27
C ASP A 121 -4.40 5.71 -21.07
N ASP A 122 -4.79 6.88 -20.55
CA ASP A 122 -4.64 8.17 -21.24
C ASP A 122 -3.26 8.77 -20.97
N PRO A 123 -2.36 8.87 -21.99
CA PRO A 123 -1.00 9.36 -21.79
C PRO A 123 -0.92 10.79 -21.27
N LYS A 124 -1.89 11.65 -21.62
CA LYS A 124 -1.90 13.04 -21.14
C LYS A 124 -2.24 13.10 -19.66
N LYS A 125 -3.17 12.27 -19.19
CA LYS A 125 -3.50 12.16 -17.76
C LYS A 125 -2.37 11.52 -16.99
N ALA A 126 -1.78 10.45 -17.52
CA ALA A 126 -0.63 9.81 -16.93
C ALA A 126 0.49 10.82 -16.68
N GLU A 127 0.86 11.62 -17.69
CA GLU A 127 1.91 12.64 -17.56
C GLU A 127 1.56 13.75 -16.56
N GLN A 128 0.29 14.18 -16.52
CA GLN A 128 -0.17 15.12 -15.50
C GLN A 128 0.01 14.56 -14.09
N ILE A 129 -0.36 13.30 -13.87
CA ILE A 129 -0.16 12.60 -12.60
C ILE A 129 1.33 12.48 -12.29
N ARG A 130 2.16 12.13 -13.28
CA ARG A 130 3.62 12.09 -13.11
C ARG A 130 4.19 13.41 -12.59
N SER A 131 3.71 14.52 -13.15
CA SER A 131 4.11 15.85 -12.73
C SER A 131 3.67 16.23 -11.31
N MET A 132 2.69 15.53 -10.71
CA MET A 132 2.19 15.81 -9.35
C MET A 132 3.01 15.09 -8.29
N PHE A 133 3.40 13.83 -8.55
CA PHE A 133 4.12 12.99 -7.58
C PHE A 133 5.65 13.14 -7.67
N GLY A 134 6.16 13.63 -8.79
CA GLY A 134 7.59 13.67 -9.08
C GLY A 134 8.09 12.36 -9.68
N PRO A 135 9.22 12.38 -10.41
CA PRO A 135 9.64 11.26 -11.25
C PRO A 135 9.98 9.97 -10.46
N GLU A 136 10.53 10.10 -9.25
CA GLU A 136 10.95 8.94 -8.45
C GLU A 136 9.77 8.21 -7.77
N ALA A 137 8.73 8.94 -7.39
CA ALA A 137 7.59 8.43 -6.62
C ALA A 137 6.71 7.42 -7.37
N ILE A 138 6.76 7.45 -8.70
CA ILE A 138 5.89 6.72 -9.63
C ILE A 138 6.72 5.94 -10.67
N LYS A 139 7.98 5.67 -10.32
CA LYS A 139 8.88 4.87 -11.13
C LYS A 139 8.54 3.38 -11.04
N THR A 140 8.06 2.94 -9.88
CA THR A 140 7.74 1.55 -9.56
C THR A 140 6.54 1.50 -8.61
N ASN A 141 5.80 0.40 -8.62
CA ASN A 141 4.76 0.08 -7.65
C ASN A 141 5.29 0.09 -6.23
N TYR A 142 6.48 -0.49 -6.00
CA TYR A 142 7.12 -0.41 -4.70
C TYR A 142 7.36 1.04 -4.25
N ALA A 143 7.86 1.92 -5.13
CA ALA A 143 8.10 3.32 -4.78
C ALA A 143 6.80 4.07 -4.47
N LEU A 144 5.73 3.81 -5.23
CA LEU A 144 4.42 4.41 -4.99
C LEU A 144 3.84 3.94 -3.65
N GLN A 145 3.88 2.63 -3.37
CA GLN A 145 3.41 2.06 -2.12
C GLN A 145 4.23 2.58 -0.93
N LYS A 146 5.56 2.66 -1.08
CA LYS A 146 6.44 3.25 -0.07
C LYS A 146 6.08 4.69 0.22
N LEU A 147 5.89 5.51 -0.81
CA LEU A 147 5.51 6.91 -0.64
C LEU A 147 4.15 7.03 0.07
N MET A 148 3.17 6.23 -0.37
CA MET A 148 1.84 6.19 0.24
C MET A 148 1.91 5.84 1.73
N LEU A 149 2.59 4.77 2.10
CA LEU A 149 2.68 4.32 3.49
C LEU A 149 3.44 5.31 4.38
N ASN A 150 4.42 6.03 3.83
CA ASN A 150 5.14 7.09 4.56
C ASN A 150 4.40 8.44 4.60
N THR A 151 3.25 8.58 3.92
CA THR A 151 2.46 9.81 3.94
C THR A 151 1.45 9.77 5.09
N THR A 152 1.40 10.85 5.86
CA THR A 152 0.49 11.08 6.99
C THR A 152 -0.31 12.37 6.80
N PRO A 153 -1.42 12.56 7.52
CA PRO A 153 -2.18 13.80 7.47
C PRO A 153 -1.40 15.03 7.98
N ASP A 154 -0.28 14.84 8.68
CA ASP A 154 0.59 15.94 9.11
C ASP A 154 1.51 16.44 7.99
N ASP A 155 1.71 15.63 6.95
CA ASP A 155 2.51 16.01 5.78
C ASP A 155 1.78 17.01 4.85
N ILE A 156 0.48 17.24 5.06
CA ILE A 156 -0.32 18.15 4.23
C ILE A 156 -0.58 19.49 4.94
N SER A 157 -0.37 20.59 4.21
CA SER A 157 -0.46 21.95 4.74
C SER A 157 -1.06 22.91 3.70
N ILE A 158 -1.72 23.97 4.19
CA ILE A 158 -2.29 25.03 3.35
C ILE A 158 -1.22 25.89 2.64
N TYR A 159 0.05 25.78 3.07
CA TYR A 159 1.17 26.51 2.49
C TYR A 159 1.85 25.79 1.33
N GLN A 160 1.42 24.56 1.01
CA GLN A 160 1.96 23.77 -0.08
C GLN A 160 1.33 24.16 -1.42
N SER A 161 2.01 23.81 -2.51
CA SER A 161 1.47 24.00 -3.85
C SER A 161 0.23 23.14 -4.07
N LYS A 162 -0.67 23.56 -4.97
CA LYS A 162 -1.87 22.79 -5.34
C LYS A 162 -1.53 21.35 -5.76
N LYS A 163 -0.43 21.17 -6.50
CA LYS A 163 0.00 19.84 -6.97
C LYS A 163 0.40 18.93 -5.81
N GLU A 164 1.19 19.42 -4.86
CA GLU A 164 1.62 18.66 -3.69
C GLU A 164 0.43 18.27 -2.80
N VAL A 165 -0.49 19.22 -2.55
CA VAL A 165 -1.70 18.97 -1.76
C VAL A 165 -2.53 17.89 -2.42
N VAL A 166 -2.78 17.96 -3.73
CA VAL A 166 -3.56 16.94 -4.46
C VAL A 166 -2.85 15.57 -4.43
N ALA A 167 -1.54 15.52 -4.70
CA ALA A 167 -0.77 14.29 -4.67
C ALA A 167 -0.86 13.59 -3.30
N LYS A 168 -0.59 14.32 -2.22
CA LYS A 168 -0.70 13.80 -0.84
C LYS A 168 -2.13 13.43 -0.47
N SER A 169 -3.12 14.18 -0.94
CA SER A 169 -4.55 13.85 -0.74
C SER A 169 -4.91 12.49 -1.32
N ILE A 170 -4.43 12.19 -2.54
CA ILE A 170 -4.64 10.89 -3.19
C ILE A 170 -4.00 9.77 -2.36
N LEU A 171 -2.75 9.94 -1.91
CA LEU A 171 -2.06 8.95 -1.08
C LEU A 171 -2.81 8.68 0.23
N LEU A 172 -3.30 9.73 0.90
CA LEU A 172 -4.06 9.60 2.14
C LEU A 172 -5.41 8.90 1.93
N ILE A 173 -6.04 9.06 0.76
CA ILE A 173 -7.27 8.34 0.41
C ILE A 173 -6.99 6.88 0.10
N LEU A 174 -5.86 6.57 -0.55
CA LEU A 174 -5.49 5.20 -0.93
C LEU A 174 -4.96 4.38 0.25
N LYS A 175 -4.17 4.98 1.14
CA LYS A 175 -3.54 4.32 2.31
C LYS A 175 -4.50 3.42 3.11
N PRO A 176 -5.69 3.87 3.55
CA PRO A 176 -6.61 3.04 4.33
C PRO A 176 -7.29 1.92 3.51
N ILE A 177 -7.29 2.01 2.18
CA ILE A 177 -7.78 0.94 1.29
C ILE A 177 -6.74 -0.17 1.18
N THR A 178 -5.46 0.22 1.15
CA THR A 178 -4.33 -0.69 0.96
C THR A 178 -3.82 -1.31 2.25
N VAL A 179 -3.95 -0.63 3.40
CA VAL A 179 -3.58 -1.19 4.70
C VAL A 179 -4.72 -2.13 5.10
N PRO A 180 -4.51 -3.45 5.01
CA PRO A 180 -5.56 -4.41 5.23
C PRO A 180 -5.69 -4.57 6.74
N TRP A 181 -6.44 -3.68 7.41
CA TRP A 181 -7.28 -3.87 8.61
C TRP A 181 -7.68 -2.49 9.16
N PRO A 182 -8.98 -2.21 9.35
CA PRO A 182 -9.42 -1.12 10.19
C PRO A 182 -9.22 -1.53 11.65
N THR A 183 -7.99 -1.42 12.15
CA THR A 183 -7.71 -1.59 13.58
C THR A 183 -8.06 -0.30 14.32
N GLN A 184 -8.67 -0.41 15.50
CA GLN A 184 -8.81 0.71 16.44
C GLN A 184 -7.45 1.13 17.05
N VAL A 185 -6.39 0.36 16.76
CA VAL A 185 -5.01 0.55 17.20
C VAL A 185 -4.14 0.83 15.98
N GLU A 186 -3.03 1.53 16.17
CA GLU A 186 -2.05 1.77 15.12
C GLU A 186 -1.48 0.44 14.59
N PRO A 187 -1.63 0.13 13.29
CA PRO A 187 -1.14 -1.12 12.72
C PRO A 187 0.39 -1.14 12.71
N LYS A 188 0.97 -2.30 13.04
CA LYS A 188 2.40 -2.54 12.84
C LYS A 188 2.66 -2.77 11.36
N ILE A 189 3.47 -1.89 10.76
CA ILE A 189 3.88 -1.99 9.37
C ILE A 189 5.41 -2.05 9.35
N TYR A 190 5.98 -3.02 8.65
CA TYR A 190 7.41 -3.12 8.46
C TYR A 190 7.75 -3.00 6.98
N ASN A 191 8.71 -2.15 6.64
CA ASN A 191 9.32 -2.14 5.31
C ASN A 191 10.56 -3.01 5.36
N PHE A 192 10.66 -4.02 4.50
CA PHE A 192 11.76 -4.96 4.53
C PHE A 192 12.56 -5.01 3.24
N ILE A 193 13.82 -5.42 3.36
CA ILE A 193 14.69 -5.85 2.28
C ILE A 193 15.39 -7.15 2.68
N THR A 194 15.50 -8.08 1.73
CA THR A 194 16.17 -9.37 1.91
C THR A 194 17.54 -9.37 1.25
N ALA A 195 18.41 -10.30 1.63
CA ALA A 195 19.72 -10.49 0.99
C ALA A 195 19.61 -10.79 -0.52
N ARG A 196 18.47 -11.33 -0.97
CA ARG A 196 18.14 -11.62 -2.38
C ARG A 196 17.53 -10.42 -3.10
N LYS A 197 17.58 -9.24 -2.49
CA LYS A 197 17.03 -7.97 -3.00
C LYS A 197 15.52 -8.01 -3.27
N ILE A 198 14.80 -8.91 -2.61
CA ILE A 198 13.36 -8.79 -2.50
C ILE A 198 13.07 -7.71 -1.47
N LYS A 199 12.16 -6.81 -1.81
CA LYS A 199 11.76 -5.68 -0.97
C LYS A 199 10.25 -5.66 -0.83
N GLY A 200 9.73 -5.11 0.25
CA GLY A 200 8.28 -5.15 0.45
C GLY A 200 7.81 -4.62 1.78
N PHE A 201 6.55 -4.92 2.08
CA PHE A 201 5.88 -4.49 3.30
C PHE A 201 5.23 -5.67 3.99
N GLN A 202 5.40 -5.74 5.31
CA GLN A 202 4.62 -6.60 6.19
C GLN A 202 3.60 -5.75 6.93
N TYR A 203 2.36 -6.22 6.99
CA TYR A 203 1.28 -5.67 7.80
C TYR A 203 0.92 -6.66 8.89
N GLY A 204 0.87 -6.19 10.12
CA GLY A 204 0.55 -6.99 11.30
C GLY A 204 1.74 -7.51 12.07
N ASP A 205 1.44 -7.94 13.29
CA ASP A 205 2.34 -8.67 14.16
C ASP A 205 2.09 -10.19 14.00
N PRO A 206 3.11 -11.02 13.78
CA PRO A 206 2.98 -12.48 13.81
C PRO A 206 2.27 -13.00 15.06
N TRP A 207 2.47 -12.37 16.21
CA TRP A 207 1.83 -12.75 17.48
C TRP A 207 0.31 -12.54 17.49
N ASP A 208 -0.22 -11.68 16.62
CA ASP A 208 -1.66 -11.51 16.43
C ASP A 208 -2.27 -12.64 15.55
N GLY A 209 -1.42 -13.58 15.10
CA GLY A 209 -1.82 -14.75 14.33
C GLY A 209 -2.17 -14.46 12.88
N LYS A 210 -1.88 -13.24 12.40
CA LYS A 210 -2.20 -12.81 11.04
C LYS A 210 -1.19 -11.80 10.53
N VAL A 211 -0.62 -12.09 9.36
CA VAL A 211 0.38 -11.26 8.71
C VAL A 211 0.09 -11.19 7.21
N ILE A 212 0.13 -10.00 6.64
CA ILE A 212 0.08 -9.81 5.18
C ILE A 212 1.42 -9.31 4.71
N ILE A 213 1.92 -9.84 3.60
CA ILE A 213 3.20 -9.48 3.02
C ILE A 213 2.99 -9.15 1.55
N ASP A 214 3.32 -7.92 1.17
CA ASP A 214 3.50 -7.52 -0.23
C ASP A 214 4.98 -7.50 -0.54
N PHE A 215 5.39 -8.04 -1.68
CA PHE A 215 6.81 -8.16 -2.04
C PHE A 215 7.05 -7.93 -3.52
N TYR A 216 8.25 -7.40 -3.81
CA TYR A 216 8.68 -6.92 -5.11
C TYR A 216 10.13 -7.35 -5.36
N ASN A 217 10.47 -7.71 -6.60
CA ASN A 217 11.86 -7.91 -7.01
C ASN A 217 12.47 -6.63 -7.62
N GLU A 218 13.67 -6.73 -8.19
CA GLU A 218 14.35 -5.60 -8.83
C GLU A 218 13.63 -5.09 -10.08
N ASN A 219 12.86 -5.95 -10.75
CA ASN A 219 12.05 -5.62 -11.94
C ASN A 219 10.66 -5.07 -11.59
N ASP A 220 10.36 -4.89 -10.30
CA ASP A 220 9.05 -4.47 -9.79
C ASP A 220 7.90 -5.47 -10.06
N GLU A 221 8.25 -6.71 -10.39
CA GLU A 221 7.30 -7.81 -10.39
C GLU A 221 6.92 -8.12 -8.93
N SER A 222 5.65 -8.43 -8.69
CA SER A 222 5.12 -8.48 -7.33
C SER A 222 4.22 -9.67 -7.04
N GLY A 223 4.18 -10.05 -5.77
CA GLY A 223 3.24 -10.99 -5.22
C GLY A 223 2.80 -10.55 -3.83
N SER A 224 1.75 -11.20 -3.34
CA SER A 224 1.26 -10.99 -1.99
C SER A 224 0.99 -12.33 -1.32
N MET A 225 1.20 -12.39 -0.01
CA MET A 225 0.81 -13.54 0.80
C MET A 225 0.11 -13.10 2.09
N LEU A 226 -0.92 -13.85 2.46
CA LEU A 226 -1.59 -13.75 3.75
C LEU A 226 -1.24 -15.00 4.55
N ILE A 227 -0.62 -14.82 5.71
CA ILE A 227 -0.23 -15.88 6.61
C ILE A 227 -1.14 -15.81 7.83
N ASN A 228 -1.82 -16.91 8.18
CA ASN A 228 -2.64 -17.01 9.39
C ASN A 228 -2.27 -18.25 10.21
N GLY A 229 -2.36 -18.16 11.53
CA GLY A 229 -1.99 -19.25 12.44
C GLY A 229 -2.05 -18.82 13.90
N LEU A 230 -1.97 -19.78 14.82
CA LEU A 230 -2.02 -19.49 16.27
C LEU A 230 -0.64 -19.29 16.90
N GLU A 231 0.41 -19.81 16.25
CA GLU A 231 1.78 -19.82 16.77
C GLU A 231 2.76 -19.38 15.68
N ILE A 232 2.51 -18.22 15.05
CA ILE A 232 3.44 -17.64 14.08
C ILE A 232 4.40 -16.72 14.80
N THR A 233 5.69 -16.90 14.57
CA THR A 233 6.74 -16.03 15.09
C THR A 233 7.31 -15.12 14.01
N GLN A 234 7.98 -14.04 14.41
CA GLN A 234 8.72 -13.21 13.46
C GLN A 234 9.85 -13.99 12.77
N ASN A 235 10.44 -14.99 13.44
CA ASN A 235 11.44 -15.86 12.84
C ASN A 235 10.86 -16.73 11.70
N ASP A 236 9.60 -17.18 11.82
CA ASP A 236 8.93 -17.92 10.74
C ASP A 236 8.76 -17.01 9.50
N ILE A 237 8.37 -15.75 9.72
CA ILE A 237 8.24 -14.77 8.65
C ILE A 237 9.60 -14.47 8.01
N ASP A 238 10.62 -14.23 8.83
CA ASP A 238 11.97 -13.92 8.36
C ASP A 238 12.57 -15.12 7.61
N PHE A 239 12.23 -16.36 7.98
CA PHE A 239 12.58 -17.57 7.24
C PHE A 239 11.96 -17.60 5.85
N ILE A 240 10.66 -17.35 5.74
CA ILE A 240 9.97 -17.29 4.45
C ILE A 240 10.60 -16.20 3.59
N LEU A 241 10.79 -15.00 4.14
CA LEU A 241 11.37 -13.86 3.42
C LEU A 241 12.84 -14.09 3.00
N ALA A 242 13.65 -14.73 3.84
CA ALA A 242 15.06 -15.03 3.52
C ALA A 242 15.21 -16.04 2.37
N THR A 243 14.21 -16.90 2.18
CA THR A 243 14.17 -17.90 1.10
C THR A 243 13.31 -17.49 -0.10
N LEU A 244 12.67 -16.32 -0.03
CA LEU A 244 11.77 -15.83 -1.06
C LEU A 244 12.51 -15.45 -2.34
N GLU A 245 11.99 -15.94 -3.46
CA GLU A 245 12.44 -15.64 -4.82
C GLU A 245 11.22 -15.43 -5.74
N LEU A 246 11.39 -14.51 -6.69
CA LEU A 246 10.43 -14.24 -7.76
C LEU A 246 11.07 -14.57 -9.10
N ASN A 247 10.62 -15.67 -9.69
CA ASN A 247 11.06 -16.21 -10.97
C ASN A 247 9.84 -16.37 -11.88
N TYR A 248 9.25 -15.25 -12.31
CA TYR A 248 8.18 -15.31 -13.28
C TYR A 248 8.74 -15.77 -14.63
N PRO A 249 8.10 -16.74 -15.31
CA PRO A 249 8.51 -17.07 -16.67
C PRO A 249 8.36 -15.81 -17.53
N PRO A 250 9.29 -15.55 -18.47
CA PRO A 250 9.16 -14.43 -19.39
C PRO A 250 7.81 -14.52 -20.09
N ASP A 251 7.15 -13.39 -20.30
CA ASP A 251 5.88 -13.34 -21.00
C ASP A 251 6.03 -14.04 -22.35
N THR A 252 5.49 -15.24 -22.47
CA THR A 252 5.18 -15.79 -23.77
C THR A 252 4.20 -14.80 -24.37
N ILE A 253 4.63 -14.11 -25.42
CA ILE A 253 3.81 -13.23 -26.25
C ILE A 253 2.66 -14.10 -26.78
N LEU A 254 1.61 -14.25 -25.99
CA LEU A 254 0.33 -14.68 -26.47
C LEU A 254 -0.18 -13.47 -27.23
N ASN A 255 0.00 -13.53 -28.55
CA ASN A 255 -0.63 -12.66 -29.53
C ASN A 255 -2.10 -12.50 -29.16
N ARG A 256 -2.43 -11.46 -28.39
CA ARG A 256 -3.80 -10.99 -28.22
C ARG A 256 -4.15 -10.32 -29.54
N ARG A 257 -4.74 -11.11 -30.44
CA ARG A 257 -5.50 -10.62 -31.59
C ARG A 257 -6.81 -10.01 -31.12
#